data_AF-A0A919R8E4-F1
#
_entry.id   AF-A0A919R8E4-F1
#
_cell.length_a   1.000
_cell.length_b   1.000
_cell.length_c   1.000
_cell.angle_alpha   90.00
_cell.angle_beta   90.00
_cell.angle_gamma   90.00
#
_symmetry.space_group_name_H-M   'P 1'
#
loop_
_entity.id
_entity.type
_entity.pdbx_description
1 polymer ?
#
loop_
_entity_poly.entity_id
_entity_poly.type
_entity_poly.pdbx_seq_one_letter_code
_entity_poly.pdbx_strand_id
1 'polypeptide(L)'
;MTAHLGIPLATPYSDPHARAQDARRRVLDMALAMRRHGGDEPAHPQLGGTSPARAVEMFLALLQDRLPVWLHVLDDLLHLAGRGRVDGNLLPVARAGIAYYAEVQAAAMPAFVSPAVTVRFREALREAGLGPGVEIAPLAGYLAAEQRLGRVAPDVDPAATAALLLAGCFRHAYDEAFTGAARGVSRDEAAAGIVRGLRLAPDPAVLPAG
;
A
#
# COMPACT_ATOMS: atom_id res chain seq x y z
N MET A 1 11.01 0.35 -28.34
CA MET A 1 10.00 1.33 -27.89
C MET A 1 10.14 1.50 -26.39
N THR A 2 10.93 2.48 -25.97
CA THR A 2 11.18 2.85 -24.58
C THR A 2 10.07 3.79 -24.11
N ALA A 3 9.24 3.34 -23.17
CA ALA A 3 8.20 4.16 -22.56
C ALA A 3 8.84 5.03 -21.47
N HIS A 4 8.94 6.34 -21.74
CA HIS A 4 9.24 7.34 -20.72
C HIS A 4 8.04 7.46 -19.77
N LEU A 5 8.15 6.88 -18.57
CA LEU A 5 7.28 7.20 -17.45
C LEU A 5 7.70 8.57 -16.90
N GLY A 6 7.15 9.63 -17.48
CA GLY A 6 7.22 10.96 -16.91
C GLY A 6 6.51 10.98 -15.56
N ILE A 7 7.24 11.35 -14.50
CA ILE A 7 6.68 11.57 -13.17
C ILE A 7 5.66 12.72 -13.28
N PRO A 8 4.39 12.54 -12.88
CA PRO A 8 3.41 13.61 -12.97
C PRO A 8 3.81 14.77 -12.04
N LEU A 9 3.74 15.98 -12.58
CA LEU A 9 3.84 17.25 -11.85
C LEU A 9 2.96 17.22 -10.60
N ALA A 10 3.50 17.76 -9.51
CA ALA A 10 2.86 17.82 -8.20
C ALA A 10 1.39 18.22 -8.33
N THR A 11 0.51 17.30 -7.97
CA THR A 11 -0.94 17.53 -7.91
C THR A 11 -1.17 18.68 -6.93
N PRO A 12 -2.03 19.66 -7.25
CA PRO A 12 -2.35 20.72 -6.31
C PRO A 12 -2.79 20.10 -4.98
N TYR A 13 -2.33 20.69 -3.87
CA TYR A 13 -2.72 20.31 -2.52
C TYR A 13 -4.22 20.05 -2.50
N SER A 14 -4.58 18.78 -2.40
CA SER A 14 -5.97 18.37 -2.39
C SER A 14 -6.30 18.09 -0.94
N ASP A 15 -7.40 18.69 -0.47
CA ASP A 15 -7.89 18.56 0.89
C ASP A 15 -7.85 17.08 1.34
N PRO A 16 -7.18 16.75 2.47
CA PRO A 16 -7.13 15.39 3.02
C PRO A 16 -8.51 14.74 3.14
N HIS A 17 -9.54 15.52 3.50
CA HIS A 17 -10.91 15.02 3.57
C HIS A 17 -11.44 14.65 2.18
N ALA A 18 -11.19 15.47 1.17
CA ALA A 18 -11.57 15.19 -0.21
C ALA A 18 -10.87 13.95 -0.78
N ARG A 19 -9.59 13.73 -0.49
CA ARG A 19 -8.87 12.52 -0.92
C ARG A 19 -9.38 11.26 -0.23
N ALA A 20 -9.64 11.35 1.08
CA ALA A 20 -10.24 10.24 1.81
C ALA A 20 -11.65 9.90 1.29
N GLN A 21 -12.46 10.91 0.95
CA GLN A 21 -13.76 10.71 0.31
C GLN A 21 -13.64 10.11 -1.09
N ASP A 22 -12.65 10.53 -1.89
CA ASP A 22 -12.39 9.96 -3.20
C ASP A 22 -11.99 8.47 -3.11
N ALA A 23 -11.10 8.11 -2.19
CA ALA A 23 -10.74 6.72 -1.94
C ALA A 23 -11.96 5.87 -1.55
N ARG A 24 -12.82 6.37 -0.64
CA ARG A 24 -14.08 5.68 -0.28
C ARG A 24 -15.00 5.49 -1.48
N ARG A 25 -15.19 6.54 -2.27
CA ARG A 25 -16.03 6.52 -3.48
C ARG A 25 -15.54 5.47 -4.48
N ARG A 26 -14.23 5.41 -4.72
CA ARG A 26 -13.62 4.46 -5.66
C ARG A 26 -13.77 3.01 -5.20
N VAL A 27 -13.69 2.74 -3.89
CA VAL A 27 -13.97 1.39 -3.36
C VAL A 27 -15.46 1.04 -3.48
N LEU A 28 -16.37 2.00 -3.26
CA LEU A 28 -17.81 1.80 -3.50
C LEU A 28 -18.13 1.47 -4.96
N ASP A 29 -17.51 2.20 -5.90
CA ASP A 29 -17.64 1.96 -7.34
C ASP A 29 -17.15 0.55 -7.70
N MET A 30 -16.02 0.12 -7.12
CA MET A 30 -15.50 -1.24 -7.26
C MET A 30 -16.48 -2.30 -6.71
N ALA A 31 -17.11 -2.06 -5.55
CA ALA A 31 -18.11 -2.96 -4.99
C ALA A 31 -19.38 -3.05 -5.83
N LEU A 32 -19.81 -1.95 -6.44
CA LEU A 32 -20.91 -1.93 -7.40
C LEU A 32 -20.57 -2.69 -8.68
N ALA A 33 -19.36 -2.54 -9.21
CA ALA A 33 -18.88 -3.31 -10.35
C ALA A 33 -18.87 -4.82 -10.07
N MET A 34 -18.35 -5.23 -8.92
CA MET A 34 -18.30 -6.65 -8.52
C MET A 34 -19.68 -7.30 -8.39
N ARG A 35 -20.70 -6.56 -7.90
CA ARG A 35 -22.09 -7.07 -7.80
C ARG A 35 -22.77 -7.24 -9.15
N ARG A 36 -22.55 -6.32 -10.10
CA ARG A 36 -23.20 -6.35 -11.43
C ARG A 36 -22.87 -7.60 -12.24
N HIS A 37 -21.70 -8.20 -11.99
CA HIS A 37 -21.24 -9.41 -12.68
C HIS A 37 -21.38 -10.69 -11.85
N GLY A 38 -22.06 -10.63 -10.69
CA GLY A 38 -22.16 -11.72 -9.71
C GLY A 38 -23.26 -12.77 -9.94
N GLY A 39 -24.11 -12.60 -10.96
CA GLY A 39 -25.35 -13.38 -11.13
C GLY A 39 -25.18 -14.83 -11.64
N ASP A 40 -24.03 -15.18 -12.25
CA ASP A 40 -23.92 -16.38 -13.09
C ASP A 40 -22.96 -17.48 -12.55
N GLU A 41 -22.54 -17.45 -11.28
CA GLU A 41 -21.62 -18.49 -10.77
C GLU A 41 -22.34 -19.80 -10.39
N PRO A 42 -21.82 -20.97 -10.82
CA PRO A 42 -22.27 -22.25 -10.28
C PRO A 42 -21.92 -22.36 -8.79
N ALA A 43 -22.76 -23.06 -8.02
CA ALA A 43 -22.58 -23.22 -6.58
C ALA A 43 -21.22 -23.85 -6.24
N HIS A 44 -20.27 -23.03 -5.79
CA HIS A 44 -19.01 -23.52 -5.22
C HIS A 44 -19.25 -24.07 -3.80
N PRO A 45 -18.58 -25.17 -3.41
CA PRO A 45 -18.69 -25.70 -2.05
C PRO A 45 -18.33 -24.62 -1.03
N GLN A 46 -19.19 -24.44 -0.02
CA GLN A 46 -18.93 -23.49 1.05
C GLN A 46 -17.76 -23.99 1.90
N LEU A 47 -16.63 -23.29 1.86
CA LEU A 47 -15.57 -23.46 2.84
C LEU A 47 -15.97 -22.70 4.11
N GLY A 48 -16.36 -23.41 5.17
CA GLY A 48 -16.62 -22.82 6.48
C GLY A 48 -17.80 -21.85 6.55
N GLY A 49 -18.83 -22.00 5.71
CA GLY A 49 -20.06 -21.20 5.77
C GLY A 49 -19.98 -19.79 5.17
N THR A 50 -18.88 -19.43 4.53
CA THR A 50 -18.73 -18.15 3.80
C THR A 50 -18.60 -18.42 2.31
N SER A 51 -19.50 -17.86 1.49
CA SER A 51 -19.36 -17.92 0.03
C SER A 51 -18.23 -16.98 -0.44
N PRO A 52 -17.55 -17.28 -1.56
CA PRO A 52 -16.58 -16.36 -2.15
C PRO A 52 -17.14 -14.94 -2.35
N ALA A 53 -18.40 -14.83 -2.75
CA ALA A 53 -19.10 -13.54 -2.87
C ALA A 53 -19.19 -12.77 -1.54
N ARG A 54 -19.56 -13.44 -0.44
CA ARG A 54 -19.61 -12.82 0.90
C ARG A 54 -18.22 -12.41 1.40
N ALA A 55 -17.19 -13.20 1.10
CA ALA A 55 -15.80 -12.85 1.42
C ALA A 55 -15.34 -11.60 0.66
N VAL A 56 -15.68 -11.49 -0.63
CA VAL A 56 -15.43 -10.28 -1.43
C VAL A 56 -16.14 -9.07 -0.84
N GLU A 57 -17.42 -9.20 -0.49
CA GLU A 57 -18.18 -8.10 0.13
C GLU A 57 -17.54 -7.61 1.44
N MET A 58 -17.12 -8.54 2.31
CA MET A 58 -16.43 -8.23 3.56
C MET A 58 -15.09 -7.56 3.31
N PHE A 59 -14.30 -8.07 2.37
CA PHE A 59 -13.02 -7.48 1.96
C PHE A 59 -13.21 -6.06 1.44
N LEU A 60 -14.18 -5.82 0.55
CA LEU A 60 -14.44 -4.50 -0.02
C LEU A 60 -14.98 -3.50 1.02
N ALA A 61 -15.84 -3.94 1.93
CA ALA A 61 -16.31 -3.11 3.04
C ALA A 61 -15.15 -2.70 3.96
N LEU A 62 -14.24 -3.63 4.26
CA LEU A 62 -13.05 -3.33 5.06
C LEU A 62 -12.08 -2.41 4.32
N LEU A 63 -11.86 -2.64 3.03
CA LEU A 63 -11.02 -1.79 2.19
C LEU A 63 -11.57 -0.35 2.12
N GLN A 64 -12.91 -0.19 2.06
CA GLN A 64 -13.57 1.11 2.06
C GLN A 64 -13.30 1.88 3.36
N ASP A 65 -13.20 1.19 4.49
CA ASP A 65 -12.93 1.78 5.80
C ASP A 65 -11.44 2.10 5.99
N ARG A 66 -10.55 1.16 5.64
CA ARG A 66 -9.13 1.22 5.98
C ARG A 66 -8.25 1.92 4.95
N LEU A 67 -8.53 1.76 3.65
CA LEU A 67 -7.72 2.35 2.59
C LEU A 67 -7.62 3.89 2.67
N PRO A 68 -8.71 4.65 2.93
CA PRO A 68 -8.63 6.11 3.03
C PRO A 68 -7.69 6.58 4.14
N VAL A 69 -7.70 5.90 5.28
CA VAL A 69 -6.82 6.20 6.42
C VAL A 69 -5.37 5.89 6.06
N TRP A 70 -5.14 4.77 5.39
CA TRP A 70 -3.81 4.39 4.93
C TRP A 70 -3.23 5.38 3.91
N LEU A 71 -3.99 5.74 2.87
CA LEU A 71 -3.54 6.69 1.86
C LEU A 71 -3.24 8.07 2.45
N HIS A 72 -3.98 8.49 3.49
CA HIS A 72 -3.68 9.74 4.18
C HIS A 72 -2.31 9.73 4.87
N VAL A 73 -1.94 8.62 5.52
CA VAL A 73 -0.60 8.44 6.13
C VAL A 73 0.50 8.58 5.07
N LEU A 74 0.27 8.02 3.88
CA LEU A 74 1.24 8.09 2.78
C LEU A 74 1.35 9.50 2.18
N ASP A 75 0.22 10.16 1.97
CA ASP A 75 0.18 11.51 1.39
C ASP A 75 0.86 12.56 2.29
N ASP A 76 0.78 12.37 3.62
CA ASP A 76 1.36 13.30 4.58
C ASP A 76 2.90 13.29 4.57
N LEU A 77 3.53 12.19 4.11
CA LEU A 77 4.99 12.08 4.04
C LEU A 77 5.63 13.21 3.25
N LEU A 78 5.02 13.65 2.14
CA LEU A 78 5.62 14.68 1.30
C LEU A 78 5.81 16.00 2.06
N HIS A 79 4.94 16.31 3.03
CA HIS A 79 5.05 17.50 3.88
C HIS A 79 6.22 17.41 4.89
N LEU A 80 6.76 16.21 5.11
CA LEU A 80 7.92 15.96 5.97
C LEU A 80 9.24 16.02 5.20
N ALA A 81 9.23 16.22 3.88
CA ALA A 81 10.45 16.32 3.07
C ALA A 81 11.40 17.38 3.63
N GLY A 82 12.65 16.99 3.92
CA GLY A 82 13.66 17.87 4.50
C GLY A 82 13.51 18.12 6.00
N ARG A 83 12.54 17.49 6.67
CA ARG A 83 12.27 17.61 8.11
C ARG A 83 12.52 16.28 8.81
N GLY A 84 12.95 16.33 10.07
CA GLY A 84 13.29 15.12 10.83
C GLY A 84 14.41 14.31 10.16
N ARG A 85 14.57 13.04 10.54
CA ARG A 85 15.41 12.08 9.82
C ARG A 85 14.54 11.22 8.90
N VAL A 86 15.08 10.80 7.76
CA VAL A 86 14.34 9.99 6.77
C VAL A 86 13.87 8.66 7.37
N ASP A 87 14.74 7.97 8.11
CA ASP A 87 14.40 6.74 8.84
C ASP A 87 13.29 6.97 9.88
N GLY A 88 13.36 8.11 10.59
CA GLY A 88 12.36 8.52 11.57
C GLY A 88 10.99 8.80 10.95
N ASN A 89 10.94 9.33 9.73
CA ASN A 89 9.69 9.59 9.02
C ASN A 89 9.08 8.30 8.43
N LEU A 90 9.92 7.36 7.96
CA LEU A 90 9.46 6.10 7.38
C LEU A 90 9.04 5.07 8.43
N LEU A 91 9.55 5.15 9.65
CA LEU A 91 9.24 4.18 10.71
C LEU A 91 7.73 4.17 11.08
N PRO A 92 7.06 5.32 11.33
CA PRO A 92 5.61 5.37 11.52
C PRO A 92 4.83 4.80 10.34
N VAL A 93 5.31 5.03 9.11
CA VAL A 93 4.66 4.53 7.90
C VAL A 93 4.78 3.01 7.79
N ALA A 94 5.94 2.45 8.10
CA ALA A 94 6.11 0.99 8.13
C ALA A 94 5.22 0.33 9.20
N ARG A 95 5.07 0.95 10.38
CA ARG A 95 4.14 0.47 11.42
C ARG A 95 2.69 0.50 10.95
N ALA A 96 2.26 1.63 10.36
CA ALA A 96 0.92 1.79 9.83
C ALA A 96 0.64 0.82 8.67
N GLY A 97 1.62 0.61 7.78
CA GLY A 97 1.51 -0.33 6.67
C GLY A 97 1.37 -1.77 7.12
N ILE A 98 2.16 -2.20 8.11
CA ILE A 98 2.01 -3.53 8.73
C ILE A 98 0.60 -3.70 9.30
N ALA A 99 0.11 -2.72 10.08
CA ALA A 99 -1.22 -2.78 10.67
C ALA A 99 -2.32 -2.84 9.61
N TYR A 100 -2.24 -1.98 8.59
CA TYR A 100 -3.15 -1.93 7.46
C TYR A 100 -3.22 -3.28 6.73
N TYR A 101 -2.08 -3.84 6.33
CA TYR A 101 -2.06 -5.12 5.62
C TYR A 101 -2.55 -6.27 6.49
N ALA A 102 -2.24 -6.28 7.80
CA ALA A 102 -2.70 -7.34 8.70
C ALA A 102 -4.23 -7.36 8.83
N GLU A 103 -4.86 -6.19 8.85
CA GLU A 103 -6.33 -6.09 8.89
C GLU A 103 -6.96 -6.50 7.55
N VAL A 104 -6.43 -5.97 6.44
CA VAL A 104 -7.03 -6.14 5.12
C VAL A 104 -6.80 -7.55 4.55
N GLN A 105 -5.63 -8.16 4.76
CA GLN A 105 -5.31 -9.46 4.14
C GLN A 105 -6.13 -10.62 4.69
N ALA A 106 -6.45 -10.60 5.98
CA ALA A 106 -7.28 -11.67 6.57
C ALA A 106 -8.65 -11.76 5.88
N ALA A 107 -9.24 -10.62 5.50
CA ALA A 107 -10.49 -10.57 4.75
C ALA A 107 -10.31 -10.91 3.27
N ALA A 108 -9.14 -10.61 2.68
CA ALA A 108 -8.85 -10.85 1.27
C ALA A 108 -8.66 -12.34 0.93
N MET A 109 -8.03 -13.13 1.81
CA MET A 109 -7.64 -14.51 1.50
C MET A 109 -8.80 -15.40 1.01
N PRO A 110 -9.97 -15.44 1.66
CA PRO A 110 -11.09 -16.27 1.19
C PRO A 110 -11.76 -15.72 -0.08
N ALA A 111 -11.63 -14.42 -0.34
CA ALA A 111 -12.24 -13.75 -1.49
C ALA A 111 -11.63 -14.20 -2.84
N PHE A 112 -10.33 -14.53 -2.85
CA PHE A 112 -9.58 -14.80 -4.08
C PHE A 112 -9.34 -16.28 -4.37
N VAL A 113 -10.12 -17.17 -3.77
CA VAL A 113 -10.09 -18.61 -4.05
C VAL A 113 -10.74 -18.95 -5.41
N SER A 114 -11.72 -18.16 -5.87
CA SER A 114 -12.33 -18.33 -7.21
C SER A 114 -11.54 -17.56 -8.28
N PRO A 115 -11.00 -18.22 -9.33
CA PRO A 115 -10.34 -17.54 -10.44
C PRO A 115 -11.24 -16.53 -11.15
N ALA A 116 -12.54 -16.81 -11.28
CA ALA A 116 -13.50 -15.92 -11.92
C ALA A 116 -13.77 -14.66 -11.08
N VAL A 117 -13.84 -14.80 -9.75
CA VAL A 117 -13.85 -13.65 -8.83
C VAL A 117 -12.59 -12.80 -8.98
N THR A 118 -11.41 -13.44 -9.04
CA THR A 118 -10.13 -12.75 -9.20
C THR A 118 -10.02 -11.96 -10.51
N VAL A 119 -10.53 -12.49 -11.62
CA VAL A 119 -10.58 -11.77 -12.91
C VAL A 119 -11.46 -10.52 -12.81
N ARG A 120 -12.70 -10.66 -12.32
CA ARG A 120 -13.63 -9.53 -12.14
C ARG A 120 -13.06 -8.47 -11.20
N PHE A 121 -12.42 -8.89 -10.11
CA PHE A 121 -11.77 -7.97 -9.18
C PHE A 121 -10.66 -7.17 -9.86
N ARG A 122 -9.84 -7.82 -10.70
CA ARG A 122 -8.77 -7.12 -11.45
C ARG A 122 -9.35 -6.04 -12.37
N GLU A 123 -10.45 -6.32 -13.04
CA GLU A 123 -11.14 -5.36 -13.91
C GLU A 123 -11.68 -4.18 -13.11
N ALA A 124 -12.39 -4.47 -12.01
CA ALA A 124 -12.97 -3.46 -11.13
C ALA A 124 -11.88 -2.59 -10.45
N LEU A 125 -10.75 -3.20 -10.05
CA LEU A 125 -9.60 -2.49 -9.48
C LEU A 125 -8.97 -1.52 -10.49
N ARG A 126 -8.85 -1.95 -11.75
CA ARG A 126 -8.34 -1.12 -12.85
C ARG A 126 -9.28 0.05 -13.14
N GLU A 127 -10.59 -0.19 -13.20
CA GLU A 127 -11.60 0.86 -13.45
C GLU A 127 -11.67 1.88 -12.32
N ALA A 128 -11.56 1.42 -11.07
CA ALA A 128 -11.48 2.28 -9.91
C ALA A 128 -10.11 2.99 -9.79
N GLY A 129 -9.12 2.65 -10.63
CA GLY A 129 -7.76 3.18 -10.58
C GLY A 129 -6.99 2.82 -9.31
N LEU A 130 -7.47 1.87 -8.51
CA LEU A 130 -6.93 1.52 -7.18
C LEU A 130 -5.76 0.51 -7.28
N GLY A 131 -5.01 0.56 -8.38
CA GLY A 131 -3.85 -0.33 -8.58
C GLY A 131 -2.66 0.02 -7.66
N PRO A 132 -1.60 -0.79 -7.65
CA PRO A 132 -0.45 -0.63 -6.75
C PRO A 132 0.22 0.76 -6.77
N GLY A 133 0.07 1.51 -7.87
CA GLY A 133 0.57 2.87 -8.00
C GLY A 133 0.01 3.85 -6.97
N VAL A 134 -1.18 3.60 -6.41
CA VAL A 134 -1.81 4.52 -5.42
C VAL A 134 -1.02 4.58 -4.11
N GLU A 135 -0.36 3.48 -3.72
CA GLU A 135 0.46 3.43 -2.50
C GLU A 135 1.92 3.79 -2.80
N ILE A 136 2.43 3.37 -3.97
CA ILE A 136 3.83 3.59 -4.35
C ILE A 136 4.11 5.07 -4.62
N ALA A 137 3.23 5.77 -5.34
CA ALA A 137 3.47 7.14 -5.78
C ALA A 137 3.78 8.15 -4.65
N PRO A 138 3.00 8.24 -3.55
CA PRO A 138 3.29 9.19 -2.47
C PRO A 138 4.63 8.90 -1.77
N LEU A 139 4.93 7.62 -1.49
CA LEU A 139 6.21 7.20 -0.90
C LEU A 139 7.41 7.51 -1.81
N ALA A 140 7.29 7.19 -3.10
CA ALA A 140 8.32 7.49 -4.09
C ALA A 140 8.52 9.01 -4.24
N GLY A 141 7.43 9.80 -4.17
CA GLY A 141 7.49 11.26 -4.18
C GLY A 141 8.27 11.83 -2.99
N TYR A 142 8.04 11.30 -1.79
CA TYR A 142 8.80 11.64 -0.59
C TYR A 142 10.29 11.29 -0.73
N LEU A 143 10.61 10.05 -1.11
CA LEU A 143 11.98 9.59 -1.27
C LEU A 143 12.73 10.38 -2.36
N ALA A 144 12.09 10.69 -3.47
CA ALA A 144 12.67 11.53 -4.53
C ALA A 144 12.91 12.97 -4.05
N ALA A 145 12.05 13.52 -3.19
CA ALA A 145 12.26 14.83 -2.59
C ALA A 145 13.46 14.83 -1.63
N GLU A 146 13.56 13.83 -0.76
CA GLU A 146 14.70 13.66 0.14
C GLU A 146 16.02 13.41 -0.61
N GLN A 147 15.97 12.68 -1.72
CA GLN A 147 17.13 12.47 -2.60
C GLN A 147 17.61 13.76 -3.26
N ARG A 148 16.70 14.62 -3.76
CA ARG A 148 17.06 15.94 -4.29
C ARG A 148 17.70 16.85 -3.24
N LEU A 149 17.39 16.63 -1.96
CA LEU A 149 17.99 17.34 -0.83
C LEU A 149 19.32 16.70 -0.35
N GLY A 150 19.80 15.65 -1.02
CA GLY A 150 21.02 14.93 -0.64
C GLY A 150 20.88 14.10 0.64
N ARG A 151 19.66 13.90 1.15
CA ARG A 151 19.37 13.16 2.39
C ARG A 151 19.13 11.67 2.15
N VAL A 152 18.91 11.28 0.90
CA VAL A 152 18.87 9.89 0.41
C VAL A 152 19.95 9.73 -0.66
N ALA A 153 20.64 8.60 -0.67
CA ALA A 153 21.74 8.33 -1.60
C ALA A 153 21.29 8.44 -3.08
N PRO A 154 22.14 8.95 -3.98
CA PRO A 154 21.76 9.23 -5.38
C PRO A 154 21.51 7.97 -6.23
N ASP A 155 21.98 6.81 -5.79
CA ASP A 155 21.79 5.50 -6.45
C ASP A 155 20.51 4.78 -5.99
N VAL A 156 19.83 5.28 -4.96
CA VAL A 156 18.54 4.76 -4.51
C VAL A 156 17.47 5.08 -5.55
N ASP A 157 16.80 4.06 -6.08
CA ASP A 157 15.58 4.25 -6.88
C ASP A 157 14.39 4.50 -5.94
N PRO A 158 13.76 5.70 -5.97
CA PRO A 158 12.65 6.02 -5.07
C PRO A 158 11.44 5.11 -5.22
N ALA A 159 11.09 4.70 -6.44
CA ALA A 159 9.92 3.89 -6.71
C ALA A 159 10.14 2.43 -6.32
N ALA A 160 11.32 1.88 -6.63
CA ALA A 160 11.69 0.53 -6.20
C ALA A 160 11.78 0.43 -4.68
N THR A 161 12.32 1.46 -4.03
CA THR A 161 12.47 1.52 -2.56
C THR A 161 11.13 1.65 -1.85
N ALA A 162 10.21 2.46 -2.39
CA ALA A 162 8.83 2.50 -1.92
C ALA A 162 8.17 1.12 -2.01
N ALA A 163 8.31 0.44 -3.15
CA ALA A 163 7.78 -0.91 -3.32
C ALA A 163 8.39 -1.93 -2.34
N LEU A 164 9.69 -1.84 -2.06
CA LEU A 164 10.37 -2.70 -1.07
C LEU A 164 9.88 -2.46 0.36
N LEU A 165 9.66 -1.20 0.75
CA LEU A 165 9.08 -0.88 2.06
C LEU A 165 7.70 -1.52 2.21
N LEU A 166 6.83 -1.34 1.22
CA LEU A 166 5.47 -1.90 1.21
C LEU A 166 5.51 -3.43 1.20
N ALA A 167 6.39 -4.04 0.40
CA ALA A 167 6.57 -5.49 0.36
C ALA A 167 7.02 -6.06 1.70
N GLY A 168 7.92 -5.37 2.42
CA GLY A 168 8.32 -5.76 3.77
C GLY A 168 7.15 -5.72 4.76
N CYS A 169 6.33 -4.67 4.69
CA CYS A 169 5.13 -4.53 5.53
C CYS A 169 4.11 -5.65 5.24
N PHE A 170 3.84 -5.89 3.94
CA PHE A 170 2.95 -6.95 3.49
C PHE A 170 3.45 -8.32 3.93
N ARG A 171 4.75 -8.60 3.78
CA ARG A 171 5.36 -9.87 4.17
C ARG A 171 5.16 -10.15 5.65
N HIS A 172 5.39 -9.16 6.51
CA HIS A 172 5.20 -9.33 7.94
C HIS A 172 3.73 -9.61 8.30
N ALA A 173 2.80 -8.83 7.75
CA ALA A 173 1.36 -9.05 7.92
C ALA A 173 0.92 -10.45 7.43
N TYR A 174 1.49 -10.90 6.32
CA TYR A 174 1.27 -12.25 5.80
C TYR A 174 1.77 -13.31 6.79
N ASP A 175 2.99 -13.20 7.30
CA ASP A 175 3.54 -14.15 8.27
C ASP A 175 2.72 -14.17 9.60
N GLU A 176 2.23 -13.01 10.06
CA GLU A 176 1.33 -12.91 11.23
C GLU A 176 0.03 -13.69 11.03
N ALA A 177 -0.53 -13.73 9.82
CA ALA A 177 -1.78 -14.44 9.53
C ALA A 177 -1.67 -15.96 9.75
N PHE A 178 -0.47 -16.55 9.56
CA PHE A 178 -0.25 -17.99 9.73
C PHE A 178 0.28 -18.36 11.12
N THR A 179 1.06 -17.47 11.74
CA THR A 179 1.76 -17.75 13.00
C THR A 179 1.06 -17.18 14.22
N GLY A 180 0.19 -16.18 14.02
CA GLY A 180 -0.42 -15.36 15.05
C GLY A 180 0.52 -14.25 15.53
N ALA A 181 -0.03 -13.06 15.79
CA ALA A 181 0.73 -11.85 16.14
C ALA A 181 1.63 -11.98 17.40
N ALA A 182 1.34 -12.94 18.30
CA ALA A 182 2.10 -13.15 19.53
C ALA A 182 3.32 -14.07 19.37
N ARG A 183 3.50 -14.73 18.22
CA ARG A 183 4.54 -15.76 18.02
C ARG A 183 5.72 -15.31 17.17
N GLY A 184 5.67 -14.11 16.59
CA GLY A 184 6.70 -13.55 15.72
C GLY A 184 7.47 -12.39 16.34
N VAL A 185 8.33 -11.79 15.52
CA VAL A 185 8.94 -10.49 15.78
C VAL A 185 7.84 -9.46 16.00
N SER A 186 8.00 -8.53 16.94
CA SER A 186 6.99 -7.48 17.15
C SER A 186 6.86 -6.59 15.90
N ARG A 187 5.67 -6.04 15.63
CA ARG A 187 5.46 -5.10 14.52
C ARG A 187 6.44 -3.92 14.54
N ASP A 188 6.77 -3.43 15.73
CA ASP A 188 7.72 -2.33 15.94
C ASP A 188 9.14 -2.70 15.51
N GLU A 189 9.60 -3.89 15.90
CA GLU A 189 10.91 -4.40 15.54
C GLU A 189 10.98 -4.73 14.03
N ALA A 190 9.92 -5.30 13.47
CA ALA A 190 9.80 -5.55 12.03
C ALA A 190 9.84 -4.24 11.23
N ALA A 191 9.07 -3.23 11.62
CA ALA A 191 9.08 -1.91 10.99
C ALA A 191 10.48 -1.27 11.00
N ALA A 192 11.17 -1.32 12.14
CA ALA A 192 12.53 -0.83 12.27
C ALA A 192 13.54 -1.63 11.42
N GLY A 193 13.34 -2.95 11.31
CA GLY A 193 14.13 -3.84 10.46
C GLY A 193 13.96 -3.51 8.97
N ILE A 194 12.72 -3.33 8.52
CA ILE A 194 12.38 -2.96 7.13
C ILE A 194 13.05 -1.65 6.76
N VAL A 195 12.83 -0.57 7.54
CA VAL A 195 13.40 0.76 7.26
C VAL A 195 14.92 0.73 7.23
N ARG A 196 15.55 0.04 8.19
CA ARG A 196 17.01 -0.10 8.24
C ARG A 196 17.56 -0.88 7.05
N GLY A 197 16.81 -1.88 6.59
CA GLY A 197 17.14 -2.71 5.43
C GLY A 197 17.16 -1.96 4.10
N LEU A 198 16.49 -0.81 4.01
CA LEU A 198 16.46 0.02 2.78
C LEU A 198 17.77 0.77 2.50
N ARG A 199 18.66 0.91 3.50
CA ARG A 199 20.00 1.53 3.34
C ARG A 199 19.97 2.89 2.61
N LEU A 200 19.07 3.76 3.06
CA LEU A 200 18.79 5.05 2.40
C LEU A 200 19.88 6.12 2.57
N ALA A 201 20.66 6.04 3.64
CA ALA A 201 21.64 7.07 3.96
C ALA A 201 22.77 7.07 2.92
N PRO A 202 23.20 8.25 2.42
CA PRO A 202 24.38 8.35 1.59
C PRO A 202 25.61 7.86 2.35
N ASP A 203 26.52 7.18 1.64
CA ASP A 203 27.81 6.78 2.20
C ASP A 203 28.57 8.04 2.64
N PRO A 204 29.02 8.16 3.90
CA PRO A 204 29.82 9.30 4.36
C PRO A 204 31.11 9.50 3.55
N ALA A 205 31.60 8.48 2.83
CA ALA A 205 32.74 8.60 1.92
C ALA A 205 32.41 9.27 0.57
N VAL A 206 31.12 9.43 0.24
CA VAL A 206 30.61 10.01 -1.01
C VAL A 206 29.83 11.29 -0.70
N LEU A 207 30.45 12.21 0.05
CA LEU A 207 30.04 13.61 0.05
C LEU A 207 30.89 14.35 -0.99
N PRO A 208 30.31 14.96 -2.04
CA PRO A 208 31.07 15.88 -2.87
C PRO A 208 31.56 17.04 -1.99
N ALA A 209 32.85 17.35 -2.07
CA ALA A 209 33.37 18.59 -1.53
C ALA A 209 32.78 19.75 -2.34
N GLY A 210 31.89 20.55 -1.74
CA GLY A 210 31.40 21.82 -2.30
C GLY A 210 29.90 21.99 -2.20
#